data_AF-B1IEM3-F1
#
_entry.id   AF-B1IEM3-F1
#
_cell.length_a   1.000
_cell.length_b   1.000
_cell.length_c   1.000
_cell.angle_alpha   90.00
_cell.angle_beta   90.00
_cell.angle_gamma   90.00
#
_symmetry.space_group_name_H-M   'P 1'
#
loop_
_entity.id
_entity.type
_entity.pdbx_description
1 polymer ?
#
loop_
_entity_poly.entity_id
_entity_poly.type
_entity_poly.pdbx_seq_one_letter_code
_entity_poly.pdbx_strand_id
1 'polypeptide(L)'
;MIKEKVLDLANHISNKKRGSKNEIKATDPEYMILELVVTNEMAEVALCMEIRKKVTAKEIAPLCGKALEETTKRLLELAEAGVCFVNQVDGIDIFWYDTWVPGIMEMMVNNKKNVKKYPQIARAFEAYGRVR
;
A
#
# COMPACT_ATOMS: atom_id res chain seq x y z
N MET A 1 16.26 5.05 8.14
CA MET A 1 15.35 5.96 8.84
C MET A 1 13.92 5.50 8.57
N ILE A 2 13.06 5.48 9.59
CA ILE A 2 11.67 5.04 9.43
C ILE A 2 10.91 6.05 8.55
N LYS A 3 10.26 5.54 7.51
CA LYS A 3 9.32 6.29 6.67
C LYS A 3 7.97 6.44 7.38
N GLU A 4 7.77 7.57 8.07
CA GLU A 4 6.56 7.81 8.87
C GLU A 4 5.26 7.72 8.06
N LYS A 5 5.24 8.21 6.81
CA LYS A 5 4.04 8.10 5.95
C LYS A 5 3.72 6.66 5.56
N VAL A 6 4.74 5.83 5.37
CA VAL A 6 4.54 4.40 5.11
C VAL A 6 4.04 3.68 6.38
N LEU A 7 4.51 4.11 7.55
CA LEU A 7 4.01 3.60 8.83
C LEU A 7 2.56 4.02 9.10
N ASP A 8 2.20 5.26 8.74
CA ASP A 8 0.81 5.74 8.71
C ASP A 8 -0.04 4.87 7.79
N LEU A 9 0.44 4.58 6.57
CA LEU A 9 -0.27 3.73 5.63
C LEU A 9 -0.50 2.31 6.18
N ALA A 10 0.51 1.71 6.81
CA ALA A 10 0.37 0.38 7.40
C ALA A 10 -0.70 0.38 8.53
N ASN A 11 -0.75 1.44 9.33
CA ASN A 11 -1.79 1.63 10.34
C ASN A 11 -3.16 1.88 9.72
N HIS A 12 -3.24 2.67 8.64
CA HIS A 12 -4.46 2.96 7.88
C HIS A 12 -5.11 1.70 7.32
N ILE A 13 -4.34 0.87 6.60
CA ILE A 13 -4.81 -0.42 6.08
C ILE A 13 -5.28 -1.34 7.21
N SER A 14 -4.58 -1.30 8.35
CA SER A 14 -4.92 -2.10 9.53
C SER A 14 -6.08 -1.54 10.36
N ASN A 15 -6.63 -0.37 9.99
CA ASN A 15 -7.59 0.40 10.79
C ASN A 15 -7.14 0.59 12.25
N LYS A 16 -5.87 0.98 12.44
CA LYS A 16 -5.24 1.21 13.74
C LYS A 16 -4.87 2.67 13.89
N LYS A 17 -5.03 3.19 15.11
CA LYS A 17 -4.66 4.57 15.44
C LYS A 17 -3.18 4.64 15.83
N ARG A 18 -2.41 5.56 15.25
CA ARG A 18 -1.03 5.87 15.68
C ARG A 18 -0.99 6.21 17.19
N GLY A 19 0.03 5.74 17.89
CA GLY A 19 0.22 5.90 19.34
C GLY A 19 -0.71 5.06 20.23
N SER A 20 -1.57 4.22 19.65
CA SER A 20 -2.36 3.26 20.41
C SER A 20 -1.52 2.02 20.79
N LYS A 21 -1.95 1.27 21.81
CA LYS A 21 -1.24 0.07 22.28
C LYS A 21 -1.04 -0.98 21.17
N ASN A 22 -1.95 -1.04 20.21
CA ASN A 22 -1.93 -2.01 19.12
C ASN A 22 -1.46 -1.44 17.78
N GLU A 23 -0.90 -0.21 17.74
CA GLU A 23 -0.37 0.40 16.52
C GLU A 23 0.65 -0.51 15.82
N ILE A 24 0.69 -0.42 14.49
CA ILE A 24 1.75 -1.06 13.71
C ILE A 24 3.07 -0.37 14.03
N LYS A 25 4.09 -1.18 14.32
CA LYS A 25 5.46 -0.74 14.56
C LYS A 25 6.30 -0.92 13.30
N ALA A 26 7.41 -0.19 13.23
CA ALA A 26 8.38 -0.36 12.14
C ALA A 26 9.02 -1.76 12.08
N THR A 27 8.87 -2.58 13.13
CA THR A 27 9.34 -3.98 13.16
C THR A 27 8.27 -4.97 12.73
N ASP A 28 7.02 -4.53 12.58
CA ASP A 28 5.91 -5.41 12.25
C ASP A 28 5.90 -5.74 10.74
N PRO A 29 5.47 -6.94 10.36
CA PRO A 29 5.50 -7.38 8.96
C PRO A 29 4.69 -6.46 8.03
N GLU A 30 3.60 -5.87 8.51
CA GLU A 30 2.78 -4.89 7.79
C GLU A 30 3.59 -3.67 7.33
N TYR A 31 4.57 -3.21 8.11
CA TYR A 31 5.47 -2.12 7.70
C TYR A 31 6.63 -2.63 6.83
N MET A 32 7.26 -3.73 7.27
CA MET A 32 8.47 -4.28 6.65
C MET A 32 8.26 -4.71 5.20
N ILE A 33 7.05 -5.14 4.84
CA ILE A 33 6.72 -5.49 3.45
C ILE A 33 6.67 -4.26 2.55
N LEU A 34 6.27 -3.09 3.07
CA LEU A 34 6.10 -1.84 2.33
C LEU A 34 7.39 -1.03 2.22
N GLU A 35 8.21 -0.99 3.27
CA GLU A 35 9.22 0.06 3.48
C GLU A 35 10.25 0.24 2.35
N LEU A 36 10.61 -0.80 1.60
CA LEU A 36 11.60 -0.71 0.53
C LEU A 36 11.02 -0.45 -0.86
N VAL A 37 9.70 -0.62 -1.03
CA VAL A 37 9.03 -0.49 -2.32
C VAL A 37 8.16 0.77 -2.35
N VAL A 38 7.49 1.09 -1.24
CA VAL A 38 6.58 2.22 -1.13
C VAL A 38 7.35 3.47 -0.68
N THR A 39 7.19 4.56 -1.43
CA THR A 39 7.74 5.88 -1.07
C THR A 39 6.75 6.67 -0.21
N ASN A 40 7.20 7.79 0.36
CA ASN A 40 6.30 8.66 1.13
C ASN A 40 5.19 9.25 0.23
N GLU A 41 5.53 9.61 -1.01
CA GLU A 41 4.59 10.18 -1.99
C GLU A 41 3.54 9.15 -2.42
N MET A 42 3.94 7.88 -2.59
CA MET A 42 2.99 6.78 -2.82
C MET A 42 2.07 6.61 -1.60
N ALA A 43 2.64 6.62 -0.38
CA ALA A 43 1.85 6.47 0.83
C ALA A 43 0.86 7.61 1.05
N GLU A 44 1.24 8.86 0.75
CA GLU A 44 0.33 10.02 0.79
C GLU A 44 -0.91 9.85 -0.09
N VAL A 45 -0.74 9.26 -1.28
CA VAL A 45 -1.88 8.97 -2.18
C VAL A 45 -2.74 7.84 -1.63
N ALA A 46 -2.13 6.73 -1.19
CA ALA A 46 -2.85 5.59 -0.65
C ALA A 46 -3.59 5.89 0.67
N LEU A 47 -3.09 6.84 1.47
CA LEU A 47 -3.77 7.33 2.69
C LEU A 47 -5.11 8.01 2.41
N CYS A 48 -5.30 8.55 1.19
CA CYS A 48 -6.57 9.14 0.77
C CYS A 48 -7.59 8.11 0.26
N MET A 49 -7.21 6.83 0.15
CA MET A 49 -8.06 5.75 -0.32
C MET A 49 -8.68 4.99 0.86
N GLU A 50 -9.88 4.45 0.66
CA GLU A 50 -10.59 3.61 1.62
C GLU A 50 -10.56 2.13 1.18
N ILE A 51 -10.50 1.21 2.16
CA ILE A 51 -10.47 -0.23 1.88
C ILE A 51 -11.66 -0.66 1.01
N ARG A 52 -11.39 -1.40 -0.06
CA ARG A 52 -12.37 -1.92 -1.06
C ARG A 52 -13.15 -0.87 -1.83
N LYS A 53 -12.95 0.41 -1.57
CA LYS A 53 -13.61 1.48 -2.31
C LYS A 53 -12.92 1.65 -3.65
N LYS A 54 -13.68 1.47 -4.72
CA LYS A 54 -13.23 1.72 -6.09
C LYS A 54 -13.21 3.22 -6.35
N VAL A 55 -12.08 3.71 -6.82
CA VAL A 55 -11.83 5.14 -7.06
C VAL A 55 -11.05 5.34 -8.34
N THR A 56 -11.21 6.50 -8.95
CA THR A 56 -10.39 6.99 -10.06
C THR A 56 -9.28 7.91 -9.54
N ALA A 57 -8.23 8.10 -10.33
CA ALA A 57 -7.22 9.11 -10.02
C ALA A 57 -7.80 10.53 -9.91
N LYS A 58 -8.88 10.83 -10.65
CA LYS A 58 -9.58 12.13 -10.61
C LYS A 58 -10.27 12.39 -9.28
N GLU A 59 -10.78 11.36 -8.63
CA GLU A 59 -11.40 11.47 -7.30
C GLU A 59 -10.34 11.60 -6.20
N ILE A 60 -9.20 10.93 -6.33
CA ILE A 60 -8.12 10.95 -5.31
C ILE A 60 -7.26 12.21 -5.40
N ALA A 61 -6.99 12.74 -6.59
CA ALA A 61 -6.12 13.91 -6.79
C ALA A 61 -6.43 15.11 -5.88
N PRO A 62 -7.69 15.58 -5.75
CA PRO A 62 -8.02 16.66 -4.83
C PRO A 62 -7.87 16.29 -3.35
N LEU A 63 -8.01 15.01 -2.99
CA LEU A 63 -7.90 14.55 -1.59
C LEU A 63 -6.44 14.53 -1.12
N CYS A 64 -5.50 14.16 -1.99
CA CYS A 64 -4.07 14.17 -1.68
C CYS A 64 -3.39 15.51 -2.04
N GLY A 65 -4.12 16.46 -2.63
CA GLY A 65 -3.60 17.76 -3.03
C GLY A 65 -2.54 17.70 -4.13
N LYS A 66 -2.61 16.71 -5.03
CA LYS A 66 -1.64 16.51 -6.12
C LYS A 66 -2.30 16.69 -7.49
N ALA A 67 -1.49 16.90 -8.52
CA ALA A 67 -1.98 16.97 -9.89
C ALA A 67 -2.48 15.59 -10.36
N LEU A 68 -3.49 15.56 -11.24
CA LEU A 68 -4.06 14.31 -11.76
C LEU A 68 -3.02 13.36 -12.34
N GLU A 69 -2.07 13.87 -13.13
CA GLU A 69 -1.00 13.08 -13.74
C GLU A 69 -0.10 12.44 -12.67
N GLU A 70 0.29 13.21 -11.65
CA GLU A 70 1.09 12.71 -10.54
C GLU A 70 0.33 11.67 -9.74
N THR A 71 -0.93 11.93 -9.38
CA THR A 71 -1.78 10.96 -8.66
C THR A 71 -1.94 9.67 -9.45
N THR A 72 -2.19 9.76 -10.76
CA THR A 72 -2.31 8.60 -11.65
C THR A 72 -1.02 7.78 -11.64
N LYS A 73 0.14 8.45 -11.80
CA LYS A 73 1.45 7.79 -11.73
C LYS A 73 1.66 7.06 -10.41
N ARG A 74 1.36 7.69 -9.27
CA ARG A 74 1.52 7.05 -7.95
C ARG A 74 0.58 5.87 -7.74
N LEU A 75 -0.68 5.95 -8.20
CA LEU A 75 -1.63 4.85 -8.14
C LEU A 75 -1.18 3.64 -8.97
N LEU A 76 -0.61 3.89 -10.16
CA LEU A 76 -0.02 2.83 -10.99
C LEU A 76 1.24 2.22 -10.36
N GLU A 77 2.12 3.04 -9.77
CA GLU A 77 3.28 2.56 -9.01
C GLU A 77 2.85 1.71 -7.80
N LEU A 78 1.77 2.10 -7.10
CA LEU A 78 1.19 1.33 -5.99
C LEU A 78 0.61 0.00 -6.48
N ALA A 79 -0.03 -0.01 -7.65
CA ALA A 79 -0.54 -1.23 -8.27
C ALA A 79 0.60 -2.17 -8.69
N GLU A 80 1.66 -1.66 -9.32
CA GLU A 80 2.86 -2.44 -9.67
C GLU A 80 3.56 -3.00 -8.41
N ALA A 81 3.60 -2.21 -7.33
CA ALA A 81 4.13 -2.64 -6.05
C ALA A 81 3.33 -3.78 -5.40
N GLY A 82 2.05 -3.93 -5.76
CA GLY A 82 1.11 -4.90 -5.17
C GLY A 82 0.29 -4.36 -4.00
N VAL A 83 0.28 -3.03 -3.78
CA VAL A 83 -0.52 -2.39 -2.72
C VAL A 83 -1.95 -2.13 -3.21
N CYS A 84 -2.11 -1.74 -4.46
CA CYS A 84 -3.42 -1.53 -5.09
C CYS A 84 -3.69 -2.57 -6.18
N PHE A 85 -4.96 -2.73 -6.50
CA PHE A 85 -5.43 -3.32 -7.72
C PHE A 85 -5.81 -2.20 -8.68
N VAL A 86 -5.67 -2.48 -9.97
CA VAL A 86 -6.14 -1.61 -11.04
C VAL A 86 -6.90 -2.47 -12.03
N ASN A 87 -8.03 -1.95 -12.50
CA ASN A 87 -8.75 -2.48 -13.65
C ASN A 87 -9.23 -1.31 -14.50
N GLN A 88 -9.38 -1.53 -15.80
CA GLN A 88 -9.92 -0.53 -16.70
C GLN A 88 -11.41 -0.78 -16.95
N VAL A 89 -12.22 0.26 -16.78
CA VAL A 89 -13.67 0.25 -17.08
C VAL A 89 -13.94 1.44 -17.99
N ASP A 90 -14.46 1.18 -19.20
CA ASP A 90 -14.75 2.20 -20.21
C ASP A 90 -13.55 3.13 -20.52
N GLY A 91 -12.34 2.57 -20.55
CA GLY A 91 -11.10 3.31 -20.80
C GLY A 91 -10.58 4.12 -19.61
N ILE A 92 -11.19 3.99 -18.43
CA ILE A 92 -10.79 4.68 -17.21
C ILE A 92 -10.22 3.67 -16.21
N ASP A 93 -9.05 3.97 -15.67
CA ASP A 93 -8.43 3.16 -14.63
C ASP A 93 -9.16 3.35 -13.29
N ILE A 94 -9.61 2.23 -12.73
CA ILE A 94 -10.28 2.11 -11.43
C ILE A 94 -9.34 1.40 -10.48
N PHE A 95 -9.03 2.05 -9.36
CA PHE A 95 -8.12 1.58 -8.33
C PHE A 95 -8.86 1.23 -7.04
N TRP A 96 -8.36 0.22 -6.33
CA TRP A 96 -8.78 -0.09 -4.96
C TRP A 96 -7.68 -0.89 -4.26
N TYR A 97 -7.78 -1.07 -2.94
CA TYR A 97 -6.95 -2.04 -2.22
C TYR A 97 -7.83 -2.87 -1.27
N ASP A 98 -7.33 -4.04 -0.87
CA ASP A 98 -8.02 -4.98 0.02
C ASP A 98 -7.35 -5.06 1.41
N THR A 99 -7.71 -6.07 2.18
CA THR A 99 -7.00 -6.45 3.41
C THR A 99 -5.55 -6.87 3.15
N TRP A 100 -4.78 -7.07 4.22
CA TRP A 100 -3.42 -7.63 4.13
C TRP A 100 -3.40 -9.02 3.50
N VAL A 101 -4.25 -9.92 4.01
CA VAL A 101 -4.42 -11.31 3.53
C VAL A 101 -5.90 -11.70 3.64
N PRO A 102 -6.53 -12.22 2.57
CA PRO A 102 -6.03 -12.18 1.20
C PRO A 102 -5.92 -10.73 0.70
N GLY A 103 -5.03 -10.48 -0.25
CA GLY A 103 -4.83 -9.14 -0.83
C GLY A 103 -3.38 -8.67 -0.88
N ILE A 104 -3.07 -7.57 -0.19
CA ILE A 104 -1.83 -6.79 -0.38
C ILE A 104 -0.58 -7.67 -0.27
N MET A 105 -0.46 -8.47 0.80
CA MET A 105 0.77 -9.25 1.00
C MET A 105 0.98 -10.33 -0.06
N GLU A 106 -0.12 -10.96 -0.52
CA GLU A 106 -0.07 -11.95 -1.59
C GLU A 106 0.38 -11.31 -2.90
N MET A 107 -0.17 -10.14 -3.23
CA MET A 107 0.19 -9.38 -4.43
C MET A 107 1.66 -8.94 -4.41
N MET A 108 2.13 -8.42 -3.27
CA MET A 108 3.53 -8.00 -3.11
C MET A 108 4.51 -9.19 -3.23
N VAL A 109 4.20 -10.36 -2.66
CA VAL A 109 5.05 -11.57 -2.75
C VAL A 109 4.98 -12.23 -4.13
N ASN A 110 3.88 -12.04 -4.86
CA ASN A 110 3.75 -12.51 -6.23
C ASN A 110 4.60 -11.69 -7.21
N ASN A 111 4.97 -10.44 -6.88
CA ASN A 111 5.93 -9.67 -7.66
C ASN A 111 7.37 -10.21 -7.47
N LYS A 112 7.73 -11.22 -8.26
CA LYS A 112 9.03 -11.92 -8.18
C LYS A 112 10.24 -11.00 -8.41
N LYS A 113 10.10 -9.95 -9.22
CA LYS A 113 11.14 -8.95 -9.44
C LYS A 113 11.44 -8.19 -8.15
N ASN A 114 10.40 -7.70 -7.47
CA ASN A 114 10.54 -7.02 -6.19
C ASN A 114 11.04 -7.96 -5.10
N VAL A 115 10.54 -9.19 -5.02
CA VAL A 115 11.02 -10.18 -4.03
C VAL A 115 12.50 -10.51 -4.25
N LYS A 116 12.96 -10.68 -5.49
CA LYS A 116 14.38 -10.93 -5.80
C LYS A 116 15.26 -9.76 -5.38
N LYS A 117 14.80 -8.51 -5.61
CA LYS A 117 15.52 -7.30 -5.23
C LYS A 117 15.48 -7.03 -3.72
N TYR A 118 14.35 -7.32 -3.10
CA TYR A 118 14.05 -7.06 -1.69
C TYR A 118 13.47 -8.33 -1.04
N PRO A 119 14.32 -9.32 -0.67
CA PRO A 119 13.87 -10.59 -0.09
C PRO A 119 13.09 -10.45 1.22
N GLN A 120 13.15 -9.27 1.87
CA GLN A 120 12.33 -8.97 3.03
C GLN A 120 10.83 -9.04 2.76
N ILE A 121 10.37 -8.84 1.52
CA ILE A 121 8.95 -8.92 1.18
C ILE A 121 8.41 -10.32 1.50
N ALA A 122 9.13 -11.36 1.07
CA ALA A 122 8.78 -12.75 1.37
C ALA A 122 8.91 -13.07 2.87
N ARG A 123 9.96 -12.57 3.53
CA ARG A 123 10.15 -12.77 4.98
C ARG A 123 9.05 -12.10 5.81
N ALA A 124 8.60 -10.92 5.41
CA ALA A 124 7.53 -10.19 6.08
C ALA A 124 6.20 -10.93 5.93
N PHE A 125 5.88 -11.45 4.75
CA PHE A 125 4.67 -12.25 4.55
C PHE A 125 4.66 -13.54 5.38
N GLU A 126 5.78 -14.26 5.40
CA GLU A 126 5.92 -15.45 6.25
C GLU A 126 5.80 -15.10 7.74
N ALA A 127 6.44 -14.00 8.17
CA ALA A 127 6.33 -13.53 9.55
C ALA A 127 4.90 -13.12 9.92
N TYR A 128 4.15 -12.49 9.00
CA TYR A 128 2.74 -12.14 9.20
C TYR A 128 1.91 -13.39 9.53
N GLY A 129 2.09 -14.47 8.77
CA GLY A 129 1.39 -15.74 8.99
C GLY A 129 1.69 -16.43 10.32
N ARG A 130 2.74 -16.02 11.05
CA ARG A 130 3.02 -16.50 12.41
C ARG A 130 2.37 -15.68 13.51
N VAL A 131 2.00 -14.42 13.24
CA VAL A 131 1.65 -13.43 14.28
C VAL A 131 0.24 -12.84 14.13
N ARG A 132 -0.55 -13.29 13.15
CA ARG A 132 -1.90 -12.81 12.83
C ARG A 132 -2.85 -13.96 12.55
#